data_AF-G9G7N3-F1
#
_entry.id   AF-G9G7N3-F1
#
_cell.length_a   1.000
_cell.length_b   1.000
_cell.length_c   1.000
_cell.angle_alpha   90.00
_cell.angle_beta   90.00
_cell.angle_gamma   90.00
#
_symmetry.space_group_name_H-M   'P 1'
#
loop_
_entity.id
_entity.type
_entity.pdbx_description
1 polymer ?
#
loop_
_entity_poly.entity_id
_entity_poly.type
_entity_poly.pdbx_seq_one_letter_code
_entity_poly.pdbx_strand_id
1 'polypeptide(L)'
;MGSRSKTCRTPVSPLYLVNGCHGEMMQSLDKRELAVFAVAQPDYRVVLEERIDSDGRKWALIIESPSTGQVYNVVTALGKTRLFKNADTAIDFIKETCPNNPFRVITVTYGGPPS
;
A
#
# COMPACT_ATOMS: atom_id res chain seq x y z
N MET A 1 -48.90 -41.80 0.60
CA MET A 1 -47.68 -41.10 0.13
C MET A 1 -47.76 -39.68 0.69
N GLY A 2 -47.18 -39.36 1.84
CA GLY A 2 -45.74 -39.25 2.15
C GLY A 2 -45.55 -37.80 2.64
N SER A 3 -45.55 -37.57 3.96
CA SER A 3 -44.38 -37.12 4.75
C SER A 3 -43.89 -35.70 4.35
N ARG A 4 -43.55 -34.76 5.23
CA ARG A 4 -43.13 -34.81 6.64
C ARG A 4 -42.99 -33.35 7.10
N SER A 5 -43.46 -33.01 8.29
CA SER A 5 -43.04 -31.79 8.99
C SER A 5 -41.53 -31.88 9.30
N LYS A 6 -40.76 -30.81 9.04
CA LYS A 6 -39.41 -30.65 9.62
C LYS A 6 -39.08 -29.17 9.81
N THR A 7 -39.18 -28.75 11.07
CA THR A 7 -38.47 -27.63 11.68
C THR A 7 -36.99 -27.70 11.28
N CYS A 8 -36.49 -26.70 10.56
CA CYS A 8 -35.05 -26.47 10.48
C CYS A 8 -34.71 -25.33 11.44
N ARG A 9 -34.25 -25.72 12.64
CA ARG A 9 -33.43 -24.87 13.48
C ARG A 9 -32.24 -24.43 12.63
N THR A 10 -32.16 -23.15 12.28
CA THR A 10 -30.91 -22.57 11.81
C THR A 10 -29.97 -22.52 13.00
N PRO A 11 -28.84 -23.26 13.00
CA PRO A 11 -27.83 -23.06 14.01
C PRO A 11 -27.20 -21.69 13.79
N VAL A 12 -27.26 -20.84 14.82
CA VAL A 12 -26.36 -19.71 14.99
C VAL A 12 -24.93 -20.24 14.94
N SER A 13 -24.18 -19.84 13.91
CA SER A 13 -22.72 -19.93 13.90
C SER A 13 -22.17 -18.54 13.63
N PRO A 14 -21.60 -17.88 14.64
CA PRO A 14 -20.80 -16.70 14.46
C PRO A 14 -19.38 -17.12 14.06
N LEU A 15 -18.72 -16.28 13.25
CA LEU A 15 -17.29 -16.23 12.93
C LEU A 15 -16.83 -16.85 11.59
N TYR A 16 -16.09 -15.99 10.86
CA TYR A 16 -15.27 -16.21 9.65
C TYR A 16 -16.07 -16.36 8.33
N LEU A 17 -15.80 -15.65 7.23
CA LEU A 17 -14.57 -15.01 6.76
C LEU A 17 -14.84 -13.69 6.03
N VAL A 18 -13.99 -12.75 6.40
CA VAL A 18 -13.55 -11.52 5.72
C VAL A 18 -13.62 -11.52 4.19
N ASN A 19 -14.09 -10.38 3.66
CA ASN A 19 -13.96 -9.84 2.30
C ASN A 19 -12.95 -10.54 1.37
N GLY A 20 -13.46 -11.17 0.32
CA GLY A 20 -12.69 -11.58 -0.86
C GLY A 20 -13.12 -10.80 -2.10
N CYS A 21 -12.91 -9.48 -2.12
CA CYS A 21 -12.91 -8.71 -3.36
C CYS A 21 -11.46 -8.57 -3.82
N HIS A 22 -11.02 -9.54 -4.62
CA HIS A 22 -9.74 -9.54 -5.32
C HIS A 22 -9.81 -8.50 -6.45
N GLY A 23 -9.51 -7.25 -6.15
CA GLY A 23 -9.14 -6.24 -7.13
C GLY A 23 -7.84 -5.64 -6.62
N GLU A 24 -6.73 -5.95 -7.28
CA GLU A 24 -5.39 -5.36 -7.11
C GLU A 24 -5.24 -4.59 -5.78
N MET A 25 -5.13 -5.35 -4.67
CA MET A 25 -5.04 -4.76 -3.33
C MET A 25 -3.69 -4.09 -3.16
N MET A 26 -3.54 -2.87 -3.71
CA MET A 26 -2.48 -1.96 -3.34
C MET A 26 -2.58 -1.75 -1.84
N GLN A 27 -1.74 -2.45 -1.09
CA GLN A 27 -1.71 -2.35 0.36
C GLN A 27 -1.21 -0.95 0.73
N SER A 28 -1.68 -0.42 1.84
CA SER A 28 -1.25 0.89 2.32
C SER A 28 -0.35 0.72 3.53
N LEU A 29 0.82 1.37 3.54
CA LEU A 29 1.71 1.42 4.70
C LEU A 29 1.70 2.83 5.28
N ASP A 30 1.37 2.95 6.56
CA ASP A 30 1.62 4.19 7.29
C ASP A 30 3.12 4.37 7.63
N LYS A 31 3.53 5.52 8.20
CA LYS A 31 4.94 5.76 8.59
C LYS A 31 5.47 4.65 9.50
N ARG A 32 4.65 4.18 10.45
CA ARG A 32 5.04 3.15 11.42
C ARG A 32 5.13 1.78 10.76
N GLU A 33 4.12 1.38 10.00
CA GLU A 33 4.15 0.13 9.23
C GLU A 33 5.31 0.09 8.26
N LEU A 34 5.59 1.19 7.57
CA LEU A 34 6.73 1.32 6.65
C LEU A 34 8.06 1.11 7.37
N ALA A 35 8.25 1.70 8.56
CA ALA A 35 9.47 1.52 9.33
C ALA A 35 9.65 0.05 9.77
N VAL A 36 8.57 -0.61 10.22
CA VAL A 36 8.59 -2.03 10.57
C VAL A 36 8.88 -2.89 9.36
N PHE A 37 8.23 -2.60 8.23
CA PHE A 37 8.41 -3.30 6.96
C PHE A 37 9.86 -3.18 6.46
N ALA A 38 10.44 -1.98 6.49
CA ALA A 38 11.82 -1.76 6.05
C ALA A 38 12.86 -2.48 6.92
N VAL A 39 12.56 -2.69 8.20
CA VAL A 39 13.40 -3.51 9.10
C VAL A 39 13.22 -5.00 8.83
N ALA A 40 11.98 -5.44 8.59
CA ALA A 40 11.67 -6.85 8.32
C ALA A 40 12.16 -7.32 6.95
N GLN A 41 12.09 -6.44 5.94
CA GLN A 41 12.46 -6.71 4.55
C GLN A 41 13.25 -5.53 4.02
N PRO A 42 14.60 -5.54 4.07
CA PRO A 42 15.43 -4.45 3.57
C PRO A 42 15.60 -4.44 2.04
N ASP A 43 15.13 -5.48 1.33
CA ASP A 43 15.22 -5.64 -0.13
C ASP A 43 14.11 -4.88 -0.90
N TYR A 44 13.51 -3.87 -0.29
CA TYR A 44 12.42 -3.13 -0.91
C TYR A 44 12.93 -2.01 -1.81
N ARG A 45 12.13 -1.70 -2.84
CA ARG A 45 12.37 -0.63 -3.79
C ARG A 45 11.41 0.50 -3.52
N VAL A 46 11.92 1.72 -3.65
CA VAL A 46 11.13 2.93 -3.45
C VAL A 46 10.85 3.49 -4.82
N VAL A 47 9.58 3.65 -5.16
CA VAL A 47 9.15 4.30 -6.40
C VAL A 47 8.47 5.62 -6.05
N LEU A 48 8.97 6.70 -6.64
CA LEU A 48 8.33 8.00 -6.63
C LEU A 48 7.57 8.15 -7.93
N GLU A 49 6.25 8.08 -7.84
CA GLU A 49 5.37 8.33 -8.98
C GLU A 49 4.98 9.81 -8.99
N GLU A 50 5.30 10.51 -10.06
CA GLU A 50 4.75 11.83 -10.31
C GLU A 50 3.25 11.73 -10.63
N ARG A 51 2.44 12.50 -9.90
CA ARG A 51 1.04 12.76 -10.20
C ARG A 51 0.82 14.23 -10.48
N ILE A 52 0.19 14.52 -11.61
CA ILE A 52 -0.25 15.86 -11.94
C ILE A 52 -1.66 16.02 -11.38
N ASP A 53 -1.81 16.93 -10.42
CA ASP A 53 -3.10 17.26 -9.81
C ASP A 53 -3.48 18.71 -10.14
N SER A 54 -4.69 19.14 -9.81
CA SER A 54 -5.15 20.52 -10.10
C SER A 54 -4.34 21.59 -9.37
N ASP A 55 -3.69 21.20 -8.27
CA ASP A 55 -2.81 22.00 -7.42
C ASP A 55 -1.34 21.96 -7.88
N GLY A 56 -1.07 21.29 -9.00
CA GLY A 56 0.26 21.12 -9.58
C GLY A 56 0.83 19.71 -9.43
N ARG A 57 2.12 19.60 -9.70
CA ARG A 57 2.86 18.33 -9.66
C ARG A 57 3.06 17.86 -8.22
N LYS A 58 2.66 16.63 -7.95
CA LYS A 58 2.80 15.93 -6.67
C LYS A 58 3.52 14.61 -6.87
N TRP A 59 4.08 14.08 -5.80
CA TRP A 59 4.85 12.85 -5.81
C TRP A 59 4.21 11.87 -4.85
N ALA A 60 3.67 10.79 -5.40
CA ALA A 60 3.18 9.65 -4.64
C ALA A 60 4.35 8.71 -4.34
N LEU A 61 4.40 8.21 -3.12
CA LEU A 61 5.45 7.30 -2.69
C LEU A 61 4.91 5.89 -2.60
N ILE A 62 5.56 5.00 -3.35
CA ILE A 62 5.19 3.62 -3.55
C ILE A 62 6.39 2.77 -3.14
N ILE A 63 6.13 1.67 -2.45
CA ILE A 63 7.12 0.71 -2.01
C ILE A 63 6.83 -0.61 -2.69
N GLU A 64 7.80 -1.12 -3.43
CA GLU A 64 7.70 -2.39 -4.11
C GLU A 64 8.61 -3.40 -3.41
N SER A 65 8.07 -4.59 -3.20
CA SER A 65 8.79 -5.68 -2.54
C SER A 65 9.13 -6.73 -3.59
N PRO A 66 10.32 -6.72 -4.19
CA PRO A 66 10.71 -7.73 -5.18
C PRO A 66 10.69 -9.16 -4.60
N SER A 67 10.93 -9.29 -3.30
CA SER A 67 10.83 -10.55 -2.54
C SER A 67 9.44 -11.19 -2.57
N THR A 68 8.38 -10.39 -2.61
CA THR A 68 6.99 -10.87 -2.53
C THR A 68 6.13 -10.46 -3.72
N GLY A 69 6.66 -9.63 -4.63
CA GLY A 69 5.93 -9.02 -5.74
C GLY A 69 4.83 -8.06 -5.30
N GLN A 70 4.80 -7.64 -4.02
CA GLN A 70 3.75 -6.78 -3.49
C GLN A 70 4.11 -5.31 -3.63
N VAL A 71 3.10 -4.50 -3.94
CA VAL A 71 3.21 -3.05 -4.08
C VAL A 71 2.39 -2.39 -2.98
N TYR A 72 3.02 -1.43 -2.32
CA TYR A 72 2.46 -0.73 -1.17
C TYR A 72 2.47 0.78 -1.41
N ASN A 73 1.33 1.43 -1.20
CA ASN A 73 1.24 2.88 -1.19
C ASN A 73 1.55 3.42 0.20
N VAL A 74 2.40 4.43 0.29
CA VAL A 74 2.63 5.08 1.58
C VAL A 74 1.50 6.06 1.85
N VAL A 75 0.77 5.80 2.93
CA VAL A 75 -0.32 6.62 3.42
C VAL A 75 0.10 7.41 4.65
N THR A 76 -0.61 8.49 4.90
CA THR A 76 -0.55 9.20 6.18
C THR A 76 -1.27 8.39 7.25
N ALA A 77 -1.07 8.73 8.53
CA ALA A 77 -1.80 8.11 9.64
C ALA A 77 -3.34 8.23 9.52
N LEU A 78 -3.84 9.08 8.61
CA LEU A 78 -5.25 9.23 8.28
C LEU A 78 -5.73 8.28 7.16
N GLY A 79 -4.88 7.37 6.68
CA GLY A 79 -5.20 6.43 5.59
C GLY A 79 -5.24 7.08 4.20
N LYS A 80 -4.84 8.35 4.07
CA LYS A 80 -4.78 9.06 2.78
C LYS A 80 -3.40 8.90 2.16
N THR A 81 -3.33 8.58 0.87
CA THR A 81 -2.08 8.51 0.10
C THR A 81 -1.24 9.77 0.33
N ARG A 82 0.01 9.56 0.72
CA ARG A 82 0.91 10.65 1.03
C ARG A 82 1.47 11.20 -0.28
N LEU A 83 1.06 12.43 -0.58
CA LEU A 83 1.55 13.17 -1.74
C LEU A 83 2.54 14.24 -1.27
N PHE A 84 3.70 14.27 -1.89
CA PHE A 84 4.75 15.24 -1.60
C PHE A 84 4.79 16.29 -2.71
N LYS A 85 5.01 17.55 -2.36
CA LYS A 85 5.18 18.63 -3.35
C LYS A 85 6.50 18.49 -4.11
N ASN A 86 7.54 17.98 -3.45
CA ASN A 86 8.88 17.81 -4.00
C ASN A 86 9.34 16.36 -3.88
N ALA A 87 10.02 15.84 -4.90
CA ALA A 87 10.65 14.52 -4.87
C ALA A 87 11.72 14.43 -3.78
N ASP A 88 12.54 15.47 -3.61
CA ASP A 88 13.56 15.53 -2.55
C ASP A 88 12.96 15.32 -1.15
N THR A 89 11.81 15.92 -0.87
CA THR A 89 11.14 15.74 0.43
C THR A 89 10.63 14.31 0.62
N ALA A 90 10.15 13.67 -0.45
CA ALA A 90 9.76 12.26 -0.43
C ALA A 90 10.97 11.34 -0.19
N ILE A 91 12.10 11.64 -0.84
CA ILE A 91 13.36 10.92 -0.67
C ILE A 91 13.89 11.06 0.76
N ASP A 92 13.92 12.28 1.29
CA ASP A 92 14.37 12.58 2.65
C ASP A 92 13.50 11.85 3.68
N PHE A 93 12.18 11.85 3.49
CA PHE A 93 11.24 11.13 4.33
C PHE A 93 11.55 9.63 4.43
N ILE A 94 11.91 8.99 3.32
CA ILE A 94 12.28 7.56 3.32
C ILE A 94 13.65 7.33 3.92
N LYS A 95 14.62 8.21 3.67
CA LYS A 95 15.93 8.14 4.33
C LYS A 95 15.81 8.25 5.85
N GLU A 96 14.91 9.12 6.34
CA GLU A 96 14.61 9.28 7.76
C GLU A 96 13.86 8.07 8.33
N THR A 97 12.81 7.63 7.64
CA THR A 97 11.92 6.56 8.15
C THR A 97 12.59 5.19 8.05
N CYS A 98 13.43 4.98 7.05
CA CYS A 98 14.03 3.70 6.73
C CYS A 98 15.53 3.84 6.42
N PRO A 99 16.36 4.08 7.45
CA PRO A 99 17.81 4.26 7.26
C PRO A 99 18.53 2.99 6.81
N ASN A 100 17.91 1.82 7.01
CA ASN A 100 18.50 0.49 6.81
C ASN A 100 18.28 -0.10 5.41
N ASN A 101 18.04 0.71 4.37
CA ASN A 101 17.98 0.19 3.00
C ASN A 101 19.39 0.13 2.39
N PRO A 102 20.00 -1.06 2.22
CA PRO A 102 21.33 -1.18 1.61
C PRO A 102 21.31 -0.88 0.11
N PHE A 103 20.16 -1.02 -0.55
CA PHE A 103 20.02 -0.80 -1.98
C PHE A 103 19.89 0.68 -2.33
N ARG A 104 19.29 1.50 -1.45
CA ARG A 104 19.04 2.95 -1.67
C ARG A 104 18.51 3.28 -3.08
N VAL A 105 17.89 2.30 -3.75
CA VAL A 105 17.41 2.47 -5.12
C VAL A 105 16.05 3.15 -5.02
N ILE A 106 16.04 4.41 -5.44
CA ILE A 106 14.82 5.20 -5.57
C ILE A 106 14.56 5.36 -7.07
N THR A 107 13.53 4.68 -7.56
CA THR A 107 13.07 4.81 -8.94
C THR A 107 12.14 6.01 -9.00
N VAL A 108 12.49 7.01 -9.79
CA VAL A 108 11.65 8.18 -10.00
C VAL A 108 10.94 8.02 -11.33
N THR A 109 9.64 7.76 -11.29
CA THR A 109 8.79 7.65 -12.47
C THR A 109 8.15 9.00 -12.73
N TYR A 110 8.58 9.62 -13.82
CA TYR A 110 7.98 10.84 -14.33
C TYR A 110 6.67 10.47 -15.03
N GLY A 111 5.60 11.17 -14.68
CA GLY A 111 4.31 11.01 -15.35
C GLY A 111 4.54 11.34 -16.81
N GLY A 112 4.18 10.40 -17.70
CA GLY A 112 4.36 10.60 -19.14
C GLY A 112 3.77 11.95 -19.60
N PRO A 113 4.31 12.53 -20.68
CA PRO A 113 3.88 13.85 -21.14
C PRO A 113 2.36 13.87 -21.33
N PRO A 114 1.68 14.98 -20.97
CA PRO A 114 0.25 15.12 -21.25
C PRO A 114 0.05 15.01 -22.78
N SER A 115 -0.78 14.05 -23.20
CA SER A 115 -1.24 13.89 -24.58
C SER A 115 -2.14 15.04 -25.01
#